data_AF-R7BZP0-F1
#
_entry.id   AF-R7BZP0-F1
#
_cell.length_a   1.000
_cell.length_b   1.000
_cell.length_c   1.000
_cell.angle_alpha   90.00
_cell.angle_beta   90.00
_cell.angle_gamma   90.00
#
_symmetry.space_group_name_H-M   'P 1'
#
loop_
_entity.id
_entity.type
_entity.pdbx_description
1 polymer ?
#
loop_
_entity_poly.entity_id
_entity_poly.type
_entity_poly.pdbx_seq_one_letter_code
_entity_poly.pdbx_strand_id
1 'polypeptide(L)'
;MAVLSYFPAACVFTVEVTADAPVGLTLYKVPGPAAKALGSLMVNWGDGTDEALTCVAGIADIEAMAEDDNFTALAHFTHSYKTPGRYQVRIGCAGGFLPLAQLPDETVSIDAALPKLTRGETDARGRVLPSDTLPQLVKPAAGAAHAKLASVVPDLLAANPEISVLDHAFEAVSVTHVAPGLFSPLKYIASAASVFENSLLTEIPAGLLSACDADSYVRRAFAGCPISRMANPFAGEAVPYCSEELMAGAAPQFFAPFKREDRPDLGWVRPDANETDPAFEFEVTVKAGVDTPVVRFYPMDTAAPGDFLIDWGDGTSERIAFEAAPEIRHTWEKTGHYRVRLMSTIAEPVRPFRLTACVRRFYSALPDFYPRDAANCGDFTGWAADCRELISVPEHLFRAIAGDIRVFDEAFAGCIRLEEAPDRLLEGIAPDVSVTGAFAFCKRLMRLPRSYAERSRNKRLDAWASPLSERSDTEGETL
;
A
#
# COMPACT_ATOMS: atom_id res chain seq x y z
N MET A 1 -31.97 20.97 -41.91
CA MET A 1 -30.73 21.59 -41.42
C MET A 1 -30.94 22.06 -40.00
N ALA A 2 -30.76 21.18 -39.02
CA ALA A 2 -30.69 21.56 -37.60
C ALA A 2 -29.21 21.46 -37.23
N VAL A 3 -28.51 22.58 -37.33
CA VAL A 3 -27.05 22.65 -37.12
C VAL A 3 -26.79 22.47 -35.62
N LEU A 4 -25.88 21.56 -35.24
CA LEU A 4 -25.46 21.35 -33.84
C LEU A 4 -24.89 22.61 -33.14
N SER A 5 -24.76 23.74 -33.86
CA SER A 5 -24.44 25.07 -33.33
C SER A 5 -25.46 25.61 -32.33
N TYR A 6 -26.56 24.90 -32.07
CA TYR A 6 -27.63 25.32 -31.15
C TYR A 6 -27.67 24.59 -29.81
N PHE A 7 -26.83 23.57 -29.57
CA PHE A 7 -26.85 22.91 -28.27
C PHE A 7 -26.10 23.72 -27.21
N PRO A 8 -26.69 23.95 -26.03
CA PRO A 8 -26.05 24.71 -24.95
C PRO A 8 -24.83 23.97 -24.37
N ALA A 9 -24.78 22.64 -24.50
CA ALA A 9 -23.64 21.79 -24.15
C ALA A 9 -23.60 20.57 -25.09
N ALA A 10 -22.40 20.18 -25.52
CA ALA A 10 -22.18 19.00 -26.36
C ALA A 10 -20.95 18.24 -25.87
N CYS A 11 -21.04 16.90 -25.85
CA CYS A 11 -19.87 16.05 -25.67
C CYS A 11 -19.09 16.07 -26.98
N VAL A 12 -17.81 16.41 -26.90
CA VAL A 12 -16.89 16.47 -28.05
C VAL A 12 -15.76 15.48 -27.78
N PHE A 13 -15.54 14.58 -28.72
CA PHE A 13 -14.52 13.54 -28.61
C PHE A 13 -13.94 13.23 -29.98
N THR A 14 -12.71 12.71 -30.01
CA THR A 14 -12.04 12.32 -31.25
C THR A 14 -11.99 10.80 -31.35
N VAL A 15 -12.37 10.28 -32.51
CA VAL A 15 -12.23 8.86 -32.86
C VAL A 15 -11.14 8.66 -33.91
N GLU A 16 -10.40 7.56 -33.81
CA GLU A 16 -9.44 7.13 -34.83
C GLU A 16 -9.92 5.85 -35.50
N VAL A 17 -10.31 5.99 -36.77
CA VAL A 17 -11.14 5.01 -37.48
C VAL A 17 -10.41 4.46 -38.70
N THR A 18 -10.66 3.17 -38.96
CA THR A 18 -10.30 2.51 -40.22
C THR A 18 -11.45 2.61 -41.21
N ALA A 19 -11.14 2.61 -42.51
CA ALA A 19 -12.18 2.68 -43.55
C ALA A 19 -13.19 1.52 -43.42
N ASP A 20 -14.46 1.86 -43.58
CA ASP A 20 -15.61 0.94 -43.63
C ASP A 20 -15.85 0.08 -42.37
N ALA A 21 -15.10 0.31 -41.29
CA ALA A 21 -15.35 -0.31 -39.99
C ALA A 21 -16.49 0.42 -39.25
N PRO A 22 -17.44 -0.31 -38.64
CA PRO A 22 -18.51 0.30 -37.87
C PRO A 22 -17.99 0.87 -36.54
N VAL A 23 -18.32 2.12 -36.29
CA VAL A 23 -18.01 2.85 -35.05
C VAL A 23 -19.31 2.98 -34.26
N GLY A 24 -19.35 2.33 -33.09
CA GLY A 24 -20.55 2.19 -32.28
C GLY A 24 -20.69 3.25 -31.19
N LEU A 25 -21.86 3.85 -31.05
CA LEU A 25 -22.22 4.76 -29.96
C LEU A 25 -23.41 4.19 -29.19
N THR A 26 -23.34 4.19 -27.85
CA THR A 26 -24.41 3.64 -27.01
C THR A 26 -24.98 4.68 -26.07
N LEU A 27 -26.31 4.76 -26.05
CA LEU A 27 -27.07 5.65 -25.17
C LEU A 27 -28.03 4.85 -24.30
N TYR A 28 -28.34 5.37 -23.12
CA TYR A 28 -29.44 4.87 -22.30
C TYR A 28 -30.77 5.17 -23.00
N LYS A 29 -31.64 4.16 -23.07
CA LYS A 29 -33.03 4.39 -23.45
C LYS A 29 -33.76 5.01 -22.27
N VAL A 30 -34.44 6.12 -22.51
CA VAL A 30 -35.12 6.90 -21.48
C VAL A 30 -36.64 6.77 -21.60
N PRO A 31 -37.40 6.74 -20.49
CA PRO A 31 -38.86 6.73 -20.52
C PRO A 31 -39.45 7.95 -21.23
N GLY A 32 -40.67 7.81 -21.77
CA GLY A 32 -41.32 8.86 -22.58
C GLY A 32 -41.35 10.27 -21.96
N PRO A 33 -41.70 10.45 -20.66
CA PRO A 33 -41.65 11.76 -20.01
C PRO A 33 -40.25 12.38 -19.99
N ALA A 34 -39.22 11.57 -19.71
CA ALA A 34 -37.82 12.00 -19.73
C ALA A 34 -37.36 12.34 -21.15
N ALA A 35 -37.70 11.51 -22.14
CA ALA A 35 -37.38 11.75 -23.55
C ALA A 35 -37.91 13.10 -24.06
N LYS A 36 -39.13 13.47 -23.63
CA LYS A 36 -39.73 14.77 -23.98
C LYS A 36 -38.96 15.94 -23.39
N ALA A 37 -38.43 15.80 -22.18
CA ALA A 37 -37.62 16.81 -21.52
C ALA A 37 -36.19 16.92 -22.10
N LEU A 38 -35.63 15.80 -22.60
CA LEU A 38 -34.38 15.81 -23.36
C LEU A 38 -34.53 16.61 -24.67
N GLY A 39 -35.64 16.43 -25.37
CA GLY A 39 -35.85 17.07 -26.67
C GLY A 39 -35.03 16.43 -27.78
N SER A 40 -34.65 17.21 -28.81
CA SER A 40 -33.92 16.69 -29.96
C SER A 40 -32.47 16.33 -29.61
N LEU A 41 -32.09 15.09 -29.96
CA LEU A 41 -30.75 14.54 -29.80
C LEU A 41 -30.12 14.38 -31.18
N MET A 42 -28.93 14.95 -31.37
CA MET A 42 -28.21 14.87 -32.64
C MET A 42 -26.75 14.51 -32.42
N VAL A 43 -26.19 13.78 -33.37
CA VAL A 43 -24.76 13.52 -33.49
C VAL A 43 -24.24 14.08 -34.81
N ASN A 44 -23.09 14.75 -34.75
CA ASN A 44 -22.25 15.07 -35.90
C ASN A 44 -21.06 14.13 -35.89
N TRP A 45 -20.91 13.31 -36.91
CA TRP A 45 -19.85 12.30 -36.99
C TRP A 45 -18.50 12.89 -37.44
N GLY A 46 -18.40 14.20 -37.70
CA GLY A 46 -17.15 14.87 -38.09
C GLY A 46 -16.75 14.68 -39.56
N ASP A 47 -17.45 13.85 -40.32
CA ASP A 47 -17.24 13.63 -41.77
C ASP A 47 -18.23 14.41 -42.65
N GLY A 48 -19.00 15.32 -42.03
CA GLY A 48 -20.09 16.06 -42.67
C GLY A 48 -21.47 15.40 -42.52
N THR A 49 -21.55 14.24 -41.87
CA THR A 49 -22.81 13.56 -41.57
C THR A 49 -23.39 14.03 -40.24
N ASP A 50 -24.62 14.53 -40.28
CA ASP A 50 -25.46 14.80 -39.12
C ASP A 50 -26.59 13.77 -39.04
N GLU A 51 -26.81 13.19 -37.87
CA GLU A 51 -27.83 12.18 -37.64
C GLU A 51 -28.67 12.52 -36.41
N ALA A 52 -29.99 12.39 -36.54
CA ALA A 52 -30.92 12.52 -35.42
C ALA A 52 -31.06 11.16 -34.73
N LEU A 53 -30.79 11.11 -33.43
CA LEU A 53 -30.82 9.87 -32.66
C LEU A 53 -32.11 9.79 -31.83
N THR A 54 -32.65 8.58 -31.66
CA THR A 54 -33.85 8.34 -30.85
C THR A 54 -33.57 7.26 -29.81
N CYS A 55 -33.66 7.61 -28.54
CA CYS A 55 -33.39 6.73 -27.40
C CYS A 55 -34.62 6.59 -26.47
N VAL A 56 -35.82 6.45 -27.01
CA VAL A 56 -37.04 6.27 -26.20
C VAL A 56 -37.19 4.80 -25.81
N ALA A 57 -37.38 4.52 -24.52
CA ALA A 57 -37.69 3.18 -24.02
C ALA A 57 -39.09 2.72 -24.48
N GLY A 58 -39.17 1.52 -25.06
CA GLY A 58 -40.44 0.90 -25.42
C GLY A 58 -41.12 0.22 -24.23
N ILE A 59 -42.32 -0.32 -24.44
CA ILE A 59 -43.09 -1.02 -23.38
C ILE A 59 -42.29 -2.21 -22.82
N ALA A 60 -41.70 -3.04 -23.68
CA ALA A 60 -40.89 -4.17 -23.25
C ALA A 60 -39.63 -3.76 -22.47
N ASP A 61 -39.00 -2.63 -22.83
CA ASP A 61 -37.86 -2.09 -22.07
C ASP A 61 -38.31 -1.67 -20.66
N ILE A 62 -39.48 -1.01 -20.56
CA ILE A 62 -40.05 -0.55 -19.29
C ILE A 62 -40.45 -1.73 -18.40
N GLU A 63 -41.05 -2.78 -18.97
CA GLU A 63 -41.40 -4.00 -18.25
C GLU A 63 -40.13 -4.69 -17.71
N ALA A 64 -39.10 -4.86 -18.53
CA ALA A 64 -37.83 -5.45 -18.11
C ALA A 64 -37.13 -4.63 -17.01
N MET A 65 -37.14 -3.29 -17.12
CA MET A 65 -36.59 -2.40 -16.09
C MET A 65 -37.38 -2.45 -14.78
N ALA A 66 -38.67 -2.84 -14.81
CA ALA A 66 -39.48 -3.00 -13.61
C ALA A 66 -39.34 -4.38 -12.95
N GLU A 67 -38.89 -5.38 -13.70
CA GLU A 67 -38.70 -6.76 -13.23
C GLU A 67 -37.29 -7.03 -12.69
N ASP A 68 -36.27 -6.36 -13.23
CA ASP A 68 -34.87 -6.51 -12.82
C ASP A 68 -34.21 -5.15 -12.62
N ASP A 69 -33.88 -4.83 -11.36
CA ASP A 69 -33.19 -3.59 -10.98
C ASP A 69 -31.79 -3.46 -11.62
N ASN A 70 -31.19 -4.55 -12.11
CA ASN A 70 -29.91 -4.53 -12.80
C ASN A 70 -30.03 -4.37 -14.33
N PHE A 71 -31.24 -4.50 -14.88
CA PHE A 71 -31.45 -4.37 -16.31
C PHE A 71 -31.38 -2.90 -16.73
N THR A 72 -30.55 -2.61 -17.74
CA THR A 72 -30.44 -1.27 -18.32
C THR A 72 -30.79 -1.30 -19.80
N ALA A 73 -31.81 -0.55 -20.19
CA ALA A 73 -32.24 -0.44 -21.58
C ALA A 73 -31.26 0.44 -22.38
N LEU A 74 -30.70 -0.08 -23.47
CA LEU A 74 -29.69 0.59 -24.29
C LEU A 74 -30.13 0.75 -25.75
N ALA A 75 -29.70 1.84 -26.38
CA ALA A 75 -29.83 2.09 -27.80
C ALA A 75 -28.43 2.17 -28.43
N HIS A 76 -28.19 1.36 -29.46
CA HIS A 76 -26.92 1.30 -30.17
C HIS A 76 -27.06 1.94 -31.55
N PHE A 77 -26.13 2.84 -31.87
CA PHE A 77 -26.02 3.53 -33.14
C PHE A 77 -24.67 3.22 -33.76
N THR A 78 -24.60 3.07 -35.07
CA THR A 78 -23.36 2.77 -35.77
C THR A 78 -23.17 3.71 -36.95
N HIS A 79 -21.93 4.14 -37.15
CA HIS A 79 -21.53 4.92 -38.32
C HIS A 79 -20.29 4.32 -38.95
N SER A 80 -20.11 4.50 -40.25
CA SER A 80 -18.93 3.99 -40.97
C SER A 80 -18.30 5.10 -41.80
N TYR A 81 -16.97 5.19 -41.72
CA TYR A 81 -16.20 6.24 -42.37
C TYR A 81 -15.56 5.69 -43.65
N LYS A 82 -15.73 6.40 -44.77
CA LYS A 82 -15.16 5.98 -46.06
C LYS A 82 -13.64 6.14 -46.13
N THR A 83 -13.09 7.10 -45.40
CA THR A 83 -11.66 7.42 -45.39
C THR A 83 -11.13 7.14 -44.00
N PRO A 84 -9.99 6.43 -43.86
CA PRO A 84 -9.38 6.25 -42.55
C PRO A 84 -8.82 7.58 -42.06
N GLY A 85 -8.92 7.84 -40.76
CA GLY A 85 -8.45 9.10 -40.21
C GLY A 85 -8.94 9.38 -38.80
N ARG A 86 -8.72 10.62 -38.37
CA ARG A 86 -9.22 11.14 -37.10
C ARG A 86 -10.39 12.07 -37.35
N TYR A 87 -11.49 11.83 -36.64
CA TYR A 87 -12.72 12.59 -36.77
C TYR A 87 -13.14 13.11 -35.40
N GLN A 88 -13.47 14.40 -35.34
CA GLN A 88 -14.04 14.99 -34.14
C GLN A 88 -15.56 14.82 -34.21
N VAL A 89 -16.09 14.01 -33.30
CA VAL A 89 -17.52 13.72 -33.17
C VAL A 89 -18.10 14.63 -32.11
N ARG A 90 -19.32 15.13 -32.36
CA ARG A 90 -20.04 15.99 -31.42
C ARG A 90 -21.44 15.43 -31.21
N ILE A 91 -21.80 15.14 -29.97
CA ILE A 91 -23.15 14.72 -29.60
C ILE A 91 -23.74 15.67 -28.57
N GLY A 92 -24.99 16.07 -28.79
CA GLY A 92 -25.67 17.00 -27.91
C GLY A 92 -27.18 16.84 -27.95
N CYS A 93 -27.81 17.42 -26.94
CA CYS A 93 -29.24 17.31 -26.69
C CYS A 93 -29.81 18.68 -26.36
N ALA A 94 -31.00 19.00 -26.90
CA ALA A 94 -31.61 20.32 -26.74
C ALA A 94 -31.87 20.71 -25.27
N GLY A 95 -32.24 19.73 -24.43
CA GLY A 95 -32.53 19.91 -23.02
C GLY A 95 -31.29 20.02 -22.11
N GLY A 96 -30.08 19.93 -22.67
CA GLY A 96 -28.81 20.03 -21.92
C GLY A 96 -28.40 18.78 -21.13
N PHE A 97 -29.28 17.76 -21.07
CA PHE A 97 -28.99 16.45 -20.52
C PHE A 97 -28.60 15.46 -21.62
N LEU A 98 -27.64 14.57 -21.35
CA LEU A 98 -27.18 13.56 -22.30
C LEU A 98 -27.27 12.15 -21.70
N PRO A 99 -28.10 11.24 -22.26
CA PRO A 99 -28.20 9.86 -21.80
C PRO A 99 -27.05 9.00 -22.36
N LEU A 100 -25.81 9.41 -22.13
CA LEU A 100 -24.62 8.73 -22.65
C LEU A 100 -24.28 7.50 -21.80
N ALA A 101 -24.18 6.34 -22.44
CA ALA A 101 -23.79 5.09 -21.80
C ALA A 101 -22.37 4.66 -22.20
N GLN A 102 -22.02 4.76 -23.49
CA GLN A 102 -20.69 4.41 -24.00
C GLN A 102 -20.38 5.21 -25.27
N LEU A 103 -19.19 5.78 -25.33
CA LEU A 103 -18.56 6.31 -26.54
C LEU A 103 -17.97 5.16 -27.38
N PRO A 104 -17.63 5.40 -28.65
CA PRO A 104 -17.00 4.37 -29.47
C PRO A 104 -15.67 3.87 -28.90
N ASP A 105 -15.38 2.58 -29.11
CA ASP A 105 -14.12 1.95 -28.70
C ASP A 105 -12.91 2.58 -29.41
N GLU A 106 -13.14 3.21 -30.57
CA GLU A 106 -12.17 3.99 -31.34
C GLU A 106 -11.84 5.37 -30.73
N THR A 107 -12.48 5.76 -29.62
CA THR A 107 -12.27 7.07 -28.99
C THR A 107 -10.84 7.18 -28.46
N VAL A 108 -10.11 8.17 -28.96
CA VAL A 108 -8.73 8.47 -28.55
C VAL A 108 -8.65 9.65 -27.58
N SER A 109 -9.62 10.57 -27.60
CA SER A 109 -9.67 11.68 -26.66
C SER A 109 -11.08 12.19 -26.40
N ILE A 110 -11.32 12.72 -25.19
CA ILE A 110 -12.51 13.52 -24.86
C ILE A 110 -12.06 14.97 -24.72
N ASP A 111 -12.54 15.81 -25.62
CA ASP A 111 -11.97 17.12 -25.93
C ASP A 111 -12.74 18.29 -25.25
N ALA A 112 -13.92 18.02 -24.69
CA ALA A 112 -14.73 19.01 -23.98
C ALA A 112 -15.45 18.40 -22.77
N ALA A 113 -15.81 19.25 -21.80
CA ALA A 113 -16.56 18.84 -20.62
C ALA A 113 -17.86 18.11 -21.02
N LEU A 114 -18.19 17.06 -20.27
CA LEU A 114 -19.42 16.32 -20.51
C LEU A 114 -20.63 17.22 -20.25
N PRO A 115 -21.68 17.16 -21.08
CA PRO A 115 -23.00 17.66 -20.70
C PRO A 115 -23.48 16.97 -19.42
N LYS A 116 -24.56 17.49 -18.83
CA LYS A 116 -25.14 16.86 -17.65
C LYS A 116 -25.64 15.45 -18.01
N LEU A 117 -25.08 14.42 -17.40
CA LEU A 117 -25.43 13.03 -17.69
C LEU A 117 -26.75 12.67 -17.02
N THR A 118 -27.46 11.70 -17.60
CA THR A 118 -28.68 11.14 -17.01
C THR A 118 -28.89 9.71 -17.47
N ARG A 119 -29.53 8.89 -16.64
CA ARG A 119 -30.05 7.57 -17.02
C ARG A 119 -31.52 7.59 -17.45
N GLY A 120 -32.14 8.79 -17.49
CA GLY A 120 -33.56 8.95 -17.81
C GLY A 120 -34.49 8.91 -16.62
N GLU A 121 -33.94 8.90 -15.40
CA GLU A 121 -34.71 9.00 -14.17
C GLU A 121 -35.41 10.35 -14.04
N THR A 122 -36.56 10.37 -13.39
CA THR A 122 -37.34 11.59 -13.18
C THR A 122 -37.81 11.74 -11.74
N ASP A 123 -37.87 12.98 -11.26
CA ASP A 123 -38.51 13.29 -9.98
C ASP A 123 -40.04 13.07 -10.02
N ALA A 124 -40.70 13.22 -8.87
CA ALA A 124 -42.16 13.11 -8.75
C ALA A 124 -42.95 14.13 -9.61
N ARG A 125 -42.27 15.13 -10.18
CA ARG A 125 -42.85 16.14 -11.09
C ARG A 125 -42.49 15.87 -12.56
N GLY A 126 -41.84 14.74 -12.87
CA GLY A 126 -41.43 14.34 -14.21
C GLY A 126 -40.22 15.10 -14.77
N ARG A 127 -39.40 15.74 -13.91
CA ARG A 127 -38.17 16.43 -14.32
C ARG A 127 -37.02 15.44 -14.34
N VAL A 128 -36.21 15.48 -15.40
CA VAL A 128 -35.03 14.61 -15.56
C VAL A 128 -34.01 14.87 -14.45
N LEU A 129 -33.53 13.79 -13.85
CA LEU A 129 -32.52 13.80 -12.81
C LEU A 129 -31.12 13.61 -13.40
N PRO A 130 -30.09 14.29 -12.85
CA PRO A 130 -28.70 14.01 -13.17
C PRO A 130 -28.32 12.59 -12.69
N SER A 131 -27.38 11.96 -13.40
CA SER A 131 -26.78 10.69 -12.97
C SER A 131 -25.91 10.91 -11.73
N ASP A 132 -25.95 9.96 -10.80
CA ASP A 132 -24.98 9.82 -9.71
C ASP A 132 -23.76 8.96 -10.10
N THR A 133 -23.84 8.25 -11.22
CA THR A 133 -22.82 7.31 -11.68
C THR A 133 -22.18 7.80 -12.98
N LEU A 134 -20.85 7.79 -13.03
CA LEU A 134 -20.07 7.94 -14.28
C LEU A 134 -19.87 6.55 -14.91
N PRO A 135 -20.51 6.22 -16.03
CA PRO A 135 -20.24 4.96 -16.70
C PRO A 135 -18.82 4.90 -17.28
N GLN A 136 -18.30 3.70 -17.50
CA GLN A 136 -17.09 3.49 -18.30
C GLN A 136 -17.36 3.91 -19.76
N LEU A 137 -17.00 5.16 -20.07
CA LEU A 137 -17.34 5.78 -21.35
C LEU A 137 -16.60 5.14 -22.52
N VAL A 138 -15.37 4.65 -22.33
CA VAL A 138 -14.60 3.98 -23.38
C VAL A 138 -14.11 2.66 -22.82
N LYS A 139 -14.42 1.57 -23.52
CA LYS A 139 -14.05 0.22 -23.11
C LYS A 139 -12.94 -0.32 -24.02
N PRO A 140 -12.12 -1.26 -23.53
CA PRO A 140 -11.24 -2.01 -24.42
C PRO A 140 -12.08 -2.75 -25.47
N ALA A 141 -11.70 -2.60 -26.74
CA ALA A 141 -12.27 -3.40 -27.81
C ALA A 141 -12.06 -4.90 -27.52
N ALA A 142 -12.92 -5.78 -28.06
CA ALA A 142 -12.82 -7.22 -27.84
C ALA A 142 -11.40 -7.76 -28.12
N GLY A 143 -10.75 -8.31 -27.10
CA GLY A 143 -9.38 -8.86 -27.19
C GLY A 143 -8.25 -7.83 -27.02
N ALA A 144 -8.55 -6.54 -26.88
CA ALA A 144 -7.57 -5.53 -26.53
C ALA A 144 -7.35 -5.47 -25.01
N ALA A 145 -6.10 -5.29 -24.59
CA ALA A 145 -5.76 -5.10 -23.18
C ALA A 145 -6.19 -3.71 -22.65
N HIS A 146 -6.17 -2.70 -23.52
CA HIS A 146 -6.51 -1.32 -23.16
C HIS A 146 -7.43 -0.65 -24.19
N ALA A 147 -8.33 0.20 -23.72
CA ALA A 147 -9.09 1.15 -24.51
C ALA A 147 -8.15 2.21 -25.12
N LYS A 148 -8.50 2.71 -26.31
CA LYS A 148 -7.67 3.69 -27.04
C LYS A 148 -7.64 5.10 -26.43
N LEU A 149 -8.47 5.36 -25.41
CA LEU A 149 -8.57 6.67 -24.77
C LEU A 149 -7.22 7.07 -24.18
N ALA A 150 -6.58 8.10 -24.76
CA ALA A 150 -5.24 8.55 -24.42
C ALA A 150 -5.22 9.87 -23.65
N SER A 151 -6.27 10.69 -23.78
CA SER A 151 -6.38 11.96 -23.06
C SER A 151 -7.82 12.36 -22.77
N VAL A 152 -8.02 13.03 -21.64
CA VAL A 152 -9.30 13.63 -21.25
C VAL A 152 -9.09 15.10 -20.87
N VAL A 153 -10.08 15.94 -21.17
CA VAL A 153 -10.05 17.35 -20.79
C VAL A 153 -10.04 17.52 -19.25
N PRO A 154 -9.31 18.48 -18.68
CA PRO A 154 -9.21 18.66 -17.23
C PRO A 154 -10.53 18.91 -16.49
N ASP A 155 -11.50 19.55 -17.14
CA ASP A 155 -12.79 19.96 -16.58
C ASP A 155 -13.93 19.01 -17.00
N LEU A 156 -13.60 17.75 -17.31
CA LEU A 156 -14.51 16.73 -17.83
C LEU A 156 -15.86 16.68 -17.10
N LEU A 157 -15.83 16.80 -15.76
CA LEU A 157 -17.00 16.67 -14.89
C LEU A 157 -17.57 18.00 -14.38
N ALA A 158 -17.19 19.14 -14.95
CA ALA A 158 -17.62 20.47 -14.47
C ALA A 158 -19.15 20.65 -14.39
N ALA A 159 -19.91 20.00 -15.27
CA ALA A 159 -21.37 20.05 -15.29
C ALA A 159 -22.06 18.91 -14.50
N ASN A 160 -21.30 18.01 -13.88
CA ASN A 160 -21.78 16.78 -13.25
C ASN A 160 -21.37 16.66 -11.76
N PRO A 161 -21.64 17.67 -10.90
CA PRO A 161 -21.27 17.63 -9.48
C PRO A 161 -22.07 16.61 -8.66
N GLU A 162 -23.13 16.03 -9.24
CA GLU A 162 -23.95 14.99 -8.61
C GLU A 162 -23.36 13.58 -8.72
N ILE A 163 -22.36 13.37 -9.57
CA ILE A 163 -21.68 12.08 -9.67
C ILE A 163 -20.93 11.77 -8.37
N SER A 164 -21.15 10.58 -7.85
CA SER A 164 -20.50 10.03 -6.65
C SER A 164 -19.94 8.63 -6.86
N VAL A 165 -20.40 7.89 -7.88
CA VAL A 165 -19.89 6.56 -8.24
C VAL A 165 -19.05 6.65 -9.50
N LEU A 166 -17.75 6.34 -9.36
CA LEU A 166 -16.74 6.37 -10.42
C LEU A 166 -16.24 4.98 -10.82
N ASP A 167 -16.99 3.95 -10.41
CA ASP A 167 -16.57 2.57 -10.58
C ASP A 167 -16.28 2.25 -12.05
N HIS A 168 -15.10 1.70 -12.30
CA HIS A 168 -14.61 1.34 -13.64
C HIS A 168 -14.54 2.48 -14.66
N ALA A 169 -14.75 3.75 -14.28
CA ALA A 169 -14.97 4.86 -15.21
C ALA A 169 -13.82 5.06 -16.22
N PHE A 170 -12.59 4.81 -15.79
CA PHE A 170 -11.37 4.82 -16.61
C PHE A 170 -10.62 3.49 -16.49
N GLU A 171 -11.29 2.36 -16.26
CA GLU A 171 -10.62 1.07 -16.22
C GLU A 171 -10.02 0.73 -17.59
N ALA A 172 -8.81 0.19 -17.56
CA ALA A 172 -8.05 -0.30 -18.70
C ALA A 172 -7.92 0.72 -19.84
N VAL A 173 -7.73 2.01 -19.53
CA VAL A 173 -7.53 3.05 -20.57
C VAL A 173 -6.06 3.31 -20.86
N SER A 174 -5.78 3.83 -22.05
CA SER A 174 -4.41 4.22 -22.47
C SER A 174 -3.98 5.61 -21.95
N VAL A 175 -4.75 6.21 -21.03
CA VAL A 175 -4.42 7.50 -20.43
C VAL A 175 -3.18 7.35 -19.55
N THR A 176 -2.16 8.18 -19.81
CA THR A 176 -0.90 8.15 -19.04
C THR A 176 -0.85 9.20 -17.93
N HIS A 177 -1.60 10.28 -18.08
CA HIS A 177 -1.64 11.41 -17.13
C HIS A 177 -3.06 11.97 -17.06
N VAL A 178 -3.47 12.37 -15.86
CA VAL A 178 -4.74 13.07 -15.62
C VAL A 178 -4.46 14.39 -14.91
N ALA A 179 -5.34 15.37 -15.14
CA ALA A 179 -5.27 16.64 -14.44
C ALA A 179 -5.55 16.43 -12.93
N PRO A 180 -4.84 17.12 -12.01
CA PRO A 180 -5.11 17.02 -10.57
C PRO A 180 -6.57 17.34 -10.20
N GLY A 181 -7.19 18.24 -10.98
CA GLY A 181 -8.55 18.71 -10.76
C GLY A 181 -9.65 17.87 -11.43
N LEU A 182 -9.35 16.71 -12.00
CA LEU A 182 -10.31 15.93 -12.81
C LEU A 182 -11.62 15.63 -12.05
N PHE A 183 -11.51 15.29 -10.76
CA PHE A 183 -12.65 14.98 -9.89
C PHE A 183 -13.01 16.11 -8.91
N SER A 184 -12.33 17.26 -8.95
CA SER A 184 -12.64 18.40 -8.07
C SER A 184 -14.06 18.98 -8.21
N PRO A 185 -14.76 18.86 -9.35
CA PRO A 185 -16.16 19.28 -9.43
C PRO A 185 -17.14 18.43 -8.59
N LEU A 186 -16.74 17.22 -8.18
CA LEU A 186 -17.62 16.30 -7.46
C LEU A 186 -17.79 16.73 -6.01
N LYS A 187 -19.02 16.64 -5.51
CA LYS A 187 -19.32 16.98 -4.11
C LYS A 187 -18.79 15.94 -3.13
N TYR A 188 -18.82 14.67 -3.55
CA TYR A 188 -18.48 13.51 -2.74
C TYR A 188 -18.26 12.31 -3.67
N ILE A 189 -17.24 11.50 -3.42
CA ILE A 189 -16.99 10.24 -4.12
C ILE A 189 -17.37 9.10 -3.17
N ALA A 190 -18.55 8.52 -3.37
CA ALA A 190 -19.01 7.36 -2.62
C ALA A 190 -18.23 6.11 -2.98
N SER A 191 -17.89 5.95 -4.27
CA SER A 191 -17.15 4.79 -4.76
C SER A 191 -16.24 5.17 -5.92
N ALA A 192 -15.02 4.66 -5.88
CA ALA A 192 -14.01 4.75 -6.95
C ALA A 192 -13.36 3.39 -7.19
N ALA A 193 -14.15 2.33 -7.12
CA ALA A 193 -13.67 0.97 -7.31
C ALA A 193 -13.12 0.80 -8.72
N SER A 194 -11.89 0.32 -8.83
CA SER A 194 -11.24 0.03 -10.10
C SER A 194 -11.22 1.22 -11.09
N VAL A 195 -11.34 2.45 -10.60
CA VAL A 195 -11.55 3.65 -11.45
C VAL A 195 -10.48 3.81 -12.52
N PHE A 196 -9.21 3.50 -12.25
CA PHE A 196 -8.09 3.48 -13.21
C PHE A 196 -7.42 2.11 -13.29
N GLU A 197 -8.05 1.04 -12.79
CA GLU A 197 -7.43 -0.29 -12.76
C GLU A 197 -6.92 -0.71 -14.15
N ASN A 198 -5.73 -1.31 -14.22
CA ASN A 198 -5.06 -1.77 -15.45
C ASN A 198 -4.88 -0.69 -16.53
N SER A 199 -4.91 0.60 -16.15
CA SER A 199 -4.65 1.71 -17.06
C SER A 199 -3.17 2.02 -17.18
N LEU A 200 -2.79 2.80 -18.20
CA LEU A 200 -1.40 3.22 -18.43
C LEU A 200 -0.97 4.44 -17.61
N LEU A 201 -1.65 4.74 -16.50
CA LEU A 201 -1.40 5.91 -15.67
C LEU A 201 0.00 5.82 -15.02
N THR A 202 0.87 6.78 -15.34
CA THR A 202 2.26 6.81 -14.84
C THR A 202 2.46 7.72 -13.64
N GLU A 203 1.53 8.66 -13.40
CA GLU A 203 1.56 9.60 -12.28
C GLU A 203 0.19 9.70 -11.59
N ILE A 204 0.19 9.57 -10.25
CA ILE A 204 -0.98 9.89 -9.42
C ILE A 204 -0.83 11.32 -8.86
N PRO A 205 -1.66 12.28 -9.29
CA PRO A 205 -1.59 13.65 -8.81
C PRO A 205 -2.15 13.81 -7.40
N ALA A 206 -1.69 14.86 -6.71
CA ALA A 206 -2.14 15.18 -5.36
C ALA A 206 -3.64 15.51 -5.35
N GLY A 207 -4.39 14.90 -4.43
CA GLY A 207 -5.80 15.21 -4.22
C GLY A 207 -6.74 14.75 -5.32
N LEU A 208 -6.32 13.83 -6.21
CA LEU A 208 -7.22 13.28 -7.23
C LEU A 208 -8.50 12.69 -6.61
N LEU A 209 -8.38 12.05 -5.44
CA LEU A 209 -9.48 11.45 -4.68
C LEU A 209 -9.81 12.26 -3.41
N SER A 210 -9.58 13.58 -3.43
CA SER A 210 -9.83 14.44 -2.24
C SER A 210 -11.31 14.59 -1.87
N ALA A 211 -12.22 14.14 -2.73
CA ALA A 211 -13.66 14.13 -2.47
C ALA A 211 -14.14 12.80 -1.82
N CYS A 212 -13.24 11.86 -1.55
CA CYS A 212 -13.50 10.70 -0.70
C CYS A 212 -13.45 11.10 0.79
N ASP A 213 -14.24 10.42 1.61
CA ASP A 213 -14.17 10.43 3.07
C ASP A 213 -13.83 9.03 3.63
N ALA A 214 -13.94 8.85 4.95
CA ALA A 214 -13.62 7.59 5.61
C ALA A 214 -14.54 6.42 5.20
N ASP A 215 -15.77 6.70 4.78
CA ASP A 215 -16.81 5.73 4.43
C ASP A 215 -16.83 5.40 2.93
N SER A 216 -15.98 6.07 2.15
CA SER A 216 -15.88 5.87 0.71
C SER A 216 -15.28 4.51 0.35
N TYR A 217 -15.76 3.91 -0.73
CA TYR A 217 -15.29 2.63 -1.24
C TYR A 217 -14.23 2.82 -2.35
N VAL A 218 -12.96 2.56 -2.05
CA VAL A 218 -11.81 2.84 -2.94
C VAL A 218 -10.95 1.60 -3.16
N ARG A 219 -11.57 0.53 -3.65
CA ARG A 219 -10.87 -0.73 -3.95
C ARG A 219 -10.15 -0.65 -5.30
N ARG A 220 -8.89 -1.10 -5.37
CA ARG A 220 -8.14 -1.30 -6.63
C ARG A 220 -8.08 -0.09 -7.58
N ALA A 221 -8.29 1.12 -7.06
CA ALA A 221 -8.44 2.33 -7.89
C ALA A 221 -7.31 2.54 -8.90
N PHE A 222 -6.07 2.18 -8.54
CA PHE A 222 -4.87 2.30 -9.38
C PHE A 222 -4.13 0.95 -9.53
N ALA A 223 -4.79 -0.17 -9.25
CA ALA A 223 -4.17 -1.49 -9.35
C ALA A 223 -3.69 -1.76 -10.78
N GLY A 224 -2.51 -2.34 -10.93
CA GLY A 224 -1.93 -2.67 -12.24
C GLY A 224 -1.46 -1.47 -13.07
N CYS A 225 -1.51 -0.24 -12.54
CA CYS A 225 -0.97 0.93 -13.23
C CYS A 225 0.57 0.96 -13.18
N PRO A 226 1.26 1.35 -14.27
CA PRO A 226 2.72 1.49 -14.31
C PRO A 226 3.20 2.78 -13.64
N ILE A 227 2.87 2.95 -12.35
CA ILE A 227 3.14 4.17 -11.57
C ILE A 227 4.65 4.37 -11.44
N SER A 228 5.11 5.56 -11.83
CA SER A 228 6.51 6.01 -11.70
C SER A 228 6.67 7.22 -10.77
N ARG A 229 5.57 7.94 -10.52
CA ARG A 229 5.52 9.08 -9.60
C ARG A 229 4.17 9.11 -8.88
N MET A 230 4.20 9.42 -7.59
CA MET A 230 2.99 9.46 -6.78
C MET A 230 3.04 10.64 -5.80
N ALA A 231 1.96 11.42 -5.77
CA ALA A 231 1.60 12.26 -4.63
C ALA A 231 0.40 11.65 -3.90
N ASN A 232 0.13 12.06 -2.66
CA ASN A 232 -0.99 11.51 -1.89
C ASN A 232 -2.33 11.76 -2.62
N PRO A 233 -3.06 10.72 -3.08
CA PRO A 233 -4.31 10.89 -3.81
C PRO A 233 -5.42 11.52 -2.96
N PHE A 234 -5.33 11.42 -1.63
CA PHE A 234 -6.29 11.98 -0.67
C PHE A 234 -5.88 13.36 -0.14
N ALA A 235 -4.88 14.02 -0.75
CA ALA A 235 -4.40 15.35 -0.35
C ALA A 235 -3.93 15.48 1.13
N GLY A 236 -3.60 14.36 1.80
CA GLY A 236 -3.20 14.35 3.21
C GLY A 236 -4.33 14.01 4.19
N GLU A 237 -5.56 13.84 3.69
CA GLU A 237 -6.68 13.32 4.47
C GLU A 237 -6.47 11.83 4.84
N ALA A 238 -7.31 11.33 5.75
CA ALA A 238 -7.30 9.93 6.14
C ALA A 238 -7.63 9.02 4.94
N VAL A 239 -6.92 7.90 4.85
CA VAL A 239 -7.21 6.86 3.87
C VAL A 239 -8.57 6.23 4.20
N PRO A 240 -9.49 6.06 3.23
CA PRO A 240 -10.76 5.38 3.47
C PRO A 240 -10.56 3.96 3.97
N TYR A 241 -11.45 3.47 4.84
CA TYR A 241 -11.33 2.12 5.40
C TYR A 241 -11.38 1.02 4.33
N CYS A 242 -12.17 1.23 3.28
CA CYS A 242 -12.29 0.29 2.17
C CYS A 242 -11.32 0.62 1.02
N SER A 243 -10.02 0.60 1.29
CA SER A 243 -8.97 0.89 0.28
C SER A 243 -8.21 -0.35 -0.20
N GLU A 244 -8.86 -1.51 -0.18
CA GLU A 244 -8.25 -2.80 -0.52
C GLU A 244 -7.58 -2.77 -1.90
N GLU A 245 -6.32 -3.21 -1.96
CA GLU A 245 -5.52 -3.33 -3.16
C GLU A 245 -5.42 -2.03 -3.99
N LEU A 246 -5.59 -0.86 -3.34
CA LEU A 246 -5.60 0.48 -3.97
C LEU A 246 -4.56 0.63 -5.09
N MET A 247 -3.33 0.18 -4.83
CA MET A 247 -2.21 0.26 -5.75
C MET A 247 -1.51 -1.10 -5.91
N ALA A 248 -2.28 -2.19 -5.94
CA ALA A 248 -1.71 -3.53 -6.09
C ALA A 248 -0.80 -3.62 -7.34
N GLY A 249 0.41 -4.15 -7.13
CA GLY A 249 1.45 -4.22 -8.15
C GLY A 249 2.35 -2.99 -8.27
N ALA A 250 2.07 -1.91 -7.53
CA ALA A 250 2.94 -0.74 -7.48
C ALA A 250 4.24 -1.03 -6.71
N ALA A 251 5.30 -0.28 -7.05
CA ALA A 251 6.59 -0.46 -6.41
C ALA A 251 6.55 -0.06 -4.90
N PRO A 252 7.24 -0.80 -4.01
CA PRO A 252 7.15 -0.62 -2.56
C PRO A 252 7.36 0.81 -2.04
N GLN A 253 8.23 1.59 -2.70
CA GLN A 253 8.53 2.96 -2.29
C GLN A 253 7.31 3.90 -2.34
N PHE A 254 6.31 3.61 -3.18
CA PHE A 254 5.10 4.43 -3.26
C PHE A 254 4.19 4.25 -2.05
N PHE A 255 4.43 3.24 -1.22
CA PHE A 255 3.64 3.03 -0.01
C PHE A 255 4.22 3.75 1.22
N ALA A 256 5.40 4.36 1.10
CA ALA A 256 6.08 5.07 2.18
C ALA A 256 5.23 6.16 2.87
N PRO A 257 4.38 6.94 2.17
CA PRO A 257 3.53 7.96 2.81
C PRO A 257 2.41 7.40 3.69
N PHE A 258 2.04 6.12 3.51
CA PHE A 258 0.99 5.48 4.30
C PHE A 258 1.57 4.84 5.57
N LYS A 259 0.73 4.72 6.60
CA LYS A 259 1.11 4.02 7.83
C LYS A 259 1.43 2.57 7.51
N ARG A 260 2.45 2.01 8.17
CA ARG A 260 2.91 0.63 7.95
C ARG A 260 1.76 -0.39 8.08
N GLU A 261 0.87 -0.18 9.05
CA GLU A 261 -0.29 -1.05 9.33
C GLU A 261 -1.30 -1.12 8.16
N ASP A 262 -1.46 -0.03 7.41
CA ASP A 262 -2.42 0.04 6.29
C ASP A 262 -1.84 -0.50 4.97
N ARG A 263 -0.50 -0.54 4.82
CA ARG A 263 0.16 -0.88 3.55
C ARG A 263 -0.26 -2.23 2.96
N PRO A 264 -0.35 -3.33 3.74
CA PRO A 264 -0.78 -4.62 3.19
C PRO A 264 -2.16 -4.54 2.55
N ASP A 265 -3.12 -3.88 3.21
CA ASP A 265 -4.47 -3.71 2.70
C ASP A 265 -4.46 -2.87 1.42
N LEU A 266 -3.58 -1.89 1.28
CA LEU A 266 -3.42 -1.09 0.05
C LEU A 266 -2.78 -1.85 -1.14
N GLY A 267 -2.41 -3.12 -0.94
CA GLY A 267 -1.77 -3.97 -1.96
C GLY A 267 -0.25 -3.89 -1.98
N TRP A 268 0.38 -3.40 -0.91
CA TRP A 268 1.84 -3.45 -0.75
C TRP A 268 2.32 -4.88 -0.55
N VAL A 269 3.34 -5.26 -1.30
CA VAL A 269 4.03 -6.54 -1.12
C VAL A 269 5.45 -6.24 -0.65
N ARG A 270 5.83 -6.84 0.49
CA ARG A 270 7.19 -6.72 1.03
C ARG A 270 8.19 -7.32 0.02
N PRO A 271 9.19 -6.55 -0.45
CA PRO A 271 10.24 -7.12 -1.28
C PRO A 271 11.15 -8.00 -0.43
N ASP A 272 11.68 -9.04 -1.07
CA ASP A 272 12.68 -9.93 -0.46
C ASP A 272 13.91 -9.15 0.02
N ALA A 273 14.49 -9.58 1.13
CA ALA A 273 15.73 -9.00 1.64
C ALA A 273 16.89 -9.16 0.64
N ASN A 274 17.73 -8.14 0.51
CA ASN A 274 18.84 -8.10 -0.44
C ASN A 274 20.14 -7.57 0.20
N GLU A 275 21.26 -7.67 -0.53
CA GLU A 275 22.60 -7.31 -0.02
C GLU A 275 22.80 -5.81 0.29
N THR A 276 21.93 -4.95 -0.26
CA THR A 276 21.97 -3.50 -0.03
C THR A 276 21.11 -3.04 1.14
N ASP A 277 20.31 -3.96 1.70
CA ASP A 277 19.47 -3.67 2.87
C ASP A 277 20.31 -3.49 4.15
N PRO A 278 19.74 -2.81 5.17
CA PRO A 278 20.36 -2.72 6.49
C PRO A 278 20.66 -4.10 7.07
N ALA A 279 21.84 -4.25 7.67
CA ALA A 279 22.29 -5.49 8.29
C ALA A 279 22.38 -5.37 9.81
N PHE A 280 21.81 -6.35 10.53
CA PHE A 280 22.18 -6.60 11.92
C PHE A 280 23.45 -7.46 11.97
N GLU A 281 24.52 -6.92 12.54
CA GLU A 281 25.86 -7.50 12.46
C GLU A 281 26.39 -7.92 13.82
N PHE A 282 26.89 -9.15 13.90
CA PHE A 282 27.49 -9.70 15.11
C PHE A 282 28.56 -10.74 14.79
N GLU A 283 29.41 -11.02 15.77
CA GLU A 283 30.44 -12.05 15.71
C GLU A 283 29.99 -13.29 16.45
N VAL A 284 30.25 -14.47 15.86
CA VAL A 284 30.02 -15.78 16.50
C VAL A 284 31.33 -16.53 16.71
N THR A 285 31.40 -17.35 17.75
CA THR A 285 32.45 -18.35 17.96
C THR A 285 31.88 -19.73 17.68
N VAL A 286 32.47 -20.45 16.73
CA VAL A 286 31.91 -21.72 16.23
C VAL A 286 32.98 -22.81 16.20
N LYS A 287 32.52 -24.06 16.22
CA LYS A 287 33.36 -25.25 16.05
C LYS A 287 33.06 -25.88 14.70
N ALA A 288 34.11 -26.30 14.00
CA ALA A 288 34.01 -26.98 12.72
C ALA A 288 33.03 -28.16 12.76
N GLY A 289 32.13 -28.24 11.77
CA GLY A 289 31.22 -29.37 11.58
C GLY A 289 30.09 -29.47 12.61
N VAL A 290 29.91 -28.47 13.47
CA VAL A 290 28.81 -28.43 14.44
C VAL A 290 27.69 -27.55 13.91
N ASP A 291 26.51 -28.14 13.72
CA ASP A 291 25.27 -27.41 13.46
C ASP A 291 24.94 -26.52 14.66
N THR A 292 25.19 -25.22 14.49
CA THR A 292 25.18 -24.25 15.58
C THR A 292 23.94 -23.36 15.44
N PRO A 293 23.01 -23.37 16.41
CA PRO A 293 21.91 -22.42 16.41
C PRO A 293 22.45 -21.02 16.68
N VAL A 294 21.97 -20.03 15.92
CA VAL A 294 22.44 -18.64 15.97
C VAL A 294 21.33 -17.69 16.41
N VAL A 295 20.15 -17.86 15.82
CA VAL A 295 18.97 -17.07 16.10
C VAL A 295 17.85 -18.01 16.51
N ARG A 296 17.11 -17.65 17.55
CA ARG A 296 15.87 -18.33 17.95
C ARG A 296 14.73 -17.33 17.90
N PHE A 297 13.72 -17.60 17.08
CA PHE A 297 12.57 -16.74 17.00
C PHE A 297 11.67 -16.90 18.23
N TYR A 298 11.05 -15.80 18.65
CA TYR A 298 9.98 -15.88 19.62
C TYR A 298 8.73 -16.52 18.97
N PRO A 299 7.92 -17.25 19.76
CA PRO A 299 6.55 -17.56 19.37
C PRO A 299 5.77 -16.28 19.11
N MET A 300 4.87 -16.29 18.12
CA MET A 300 3.93 -15.20 17.86
C MET A 300 2.53 -15.76 17.64
N ASP A 301 1.52 -14.96 17.96
CA ASP A 301 0.12 -15.25 17.66
C ASP A 301 -0.29 -14.83 16.23
N THR A 302 0.54 -14.01 15.60
CA THR A 302 0.35 -13.41 14.28
C THR A 302 1.46 -13.83 13.32
N ALA A 303 1.15 -13.81 12.01
CA ALA A 303 2.13 -14.04 10.96
C ALA A 303 3.13 -12.87 10.89
N ALA A 304 4.41 -13.16 10.69
CA ALA A 304 5.44 -12.17 10.41
C ALA A 304 5.95 -12.37 8.99
N PRO A 305 5.36 -11.70 7.99
CA PRO A 305 5.83 -11.81 6.62
C PRO A 305 7.23 -11.20 6.50
N GLY A 306 8.11 -11.89 5.78
CA GLY A 306 9.46 -11.43 5.48
C GLY A 306 10.52 -12.51 5.66
N ASP A 307 11.76 -12.09 5.47
CA ASP A 307 12.91 -12.95 5.38
C ASP A 307 14.18 -12.23 5.85
N PHE A 308 15.20 -13.03 6.16
CA PHE A 308 16.57 -12.56 6.22
C PHE A 308 17.33 -13.06 5.00
N LEU A 309 18.13 -12.18 4.38
CA LEU A 309 19.30 -12.61 3.64
C LEU A 309 20.48 -12.63 4.62
N ILE A 310 21.10 -13.79 4.78
CA ILE A 310 22.13 -14.01 5.78
C ILE A 310 23.46 -14.21 5.07
N ASP A 311 24.46 -13.40 5.43
CA ASP A 311 25.87 -13.65 5.14
C ASP A 311 26.52 -14.25 6.39
N TRP A 312 26.98 -15.49 6.27
CA TRP A 312 27.55 -16.25 7.38
C TRP A 312 29.01 -15.89 7.69
N GLY A 313 29.63 -15.04 6.87
CA GLY A 313 31.02 -14.61 7.01
C GLY A 313 32.06 -15.67 6.62
N ASP A 314 31.63 -16.84 6.15
CA ASP A 314 32.48 -17.93 5.65
C ASP A 314 32.50 -18.03 4.13
N GLY A 315 31.88 -17.06 3.45
CA GLY A 315 31.70 -17.04 2.00
C GLY A 315 30.40 -17.70 1.53
N THR A 316 29.59 -18.23 2.46
CA THR A 316 28.24 -18.73 2.16
C THR A 316 27.18 -17.73 2.60
N SER A 317 26.08 -17.73 1.86
CA SER A 317 24.90 -16.92 2.16
C SER A 317 23.64 -17.70 1.84
N GLU A 318 22.58 -17.46 2.60
CA GLU A 318 21.28 -18.05 2.33
C GLU A 318 20.15 -17.10 2.71
N ARG A 319 18.97 -17.35 2.16
CA ARG A 319 17.77 -16.60 2.48
C ARG A 319 16.81 -17.48 3.27
N ILE A 320 16.37 -16.97 4.41
CA ILE A 320 15.50 -17.69 5.34
C ILE A 320 14.24 -16.87 5.59
N ALA A 321 13.10 -17.41 5.16
CA ALA A 321 11.80 -16.84 5.51
C ALA A 321 11.57 -16.95 7.02
N PHE A 322 11.00 -15.91 7.63
CA PHE A 322 10.79 -15.87 9.08
C PHE A 322 9.93 -17.02 9.59
N GLU A 323 9.04 -17.57 8.77
CA GLU A 323 8.14 -18.66 9.13
C GLU A 323 8.70 -20.07 8.87
N ALA A 324 9.87 -20.19 8.21
CA ALA A 324 10.41 -21.48 7.78
C ALA A 324 10.82 -22.38 8.96
N ALA A 325 11.34 -21.81 10.05
CA ALA A 325 11.82 -22.55 11.21
C ALA A 325 11.76 -21.71 12.50
N PRO A 326 11.65 -22.35 13.68
CA PRO A 326 11.74 -21.64 14.97
C PRO A 326 13.17 -21.18 15.32
N GLU A 327 14.18 -21.73 14.67
CA GLU A 327 15.59 -21.40 14.85
C GLU A 327 16.29 -21.30 13.50
N ILE A 328 17.27 -20.40 13.42
CA ILE A 328 18.22 -20.29 12.33
C ILE A 328 19.54 -20.90 12.79
N ARG A 329 20.12 -21.76 11.95
CA ARG A 329 21.29 -22.57 12.26
C ARG A 329 22.23 -22.60 11.08
N HIS A 330 23.51 -22.79 11.34
CA HIS A 330 24.52 -22.97 10.30
C HIS A 330 25.65 -23.88 10.76
N THR A 331 26.32 -24.51 9.79
CA THR A 331 27.47 -25.38 10.02
C THR A 331 28.69 -24.82 9.30
N TRP A 332 29.66 -24.33 10.06
CA TRP A 332 30.93 -23.84 9.52
C TRP A 332 31.93 -24.97 9.30
N GLU A 333 32.70 -24.90 8.22
CA GLU A 333 33.75 -25.89 7.93
C GLU A 333 34.96 -25.78 8.86
N LYS A 334 35.26 -24.58 9.37
CA LYS A 334 36.44 -24.32 10.21
C LYS A 334 36.02 -23.74 11.55
N THR A 335 36.75 -24.13 12.60
CA THR A 335 36.63 -23.53 13.92
C THR A 335 37.20 -22.12 13.86
N GLY A 336 36.46 -21.14 14.38
CA GLY A 336 36.92 -19.76 14.35
C GLY A 336 35.86 -18.76 14.79
N HIS A 337 36.14 -17.50 14.45
CA HIS A 337 35.24 -16.39 14.64
C HIS A 337 34.76 -15.90 13.28
N TYR A 338 33.45 -15.69 13.15
CA TYR A 338 32.82 -15.28 11.90
C TYR A 338 31.92 -14.08 12.15
N ARG A 339 31.94 -13.11 11.23
CA ARG A 339 31.04 -11.97 11.25
C ARG A 339 29.80 -12.32 10.44
N VAL A 340 28.69 -12.49 11.15
CA VAL A 340 27.38 -12.78 10.56
C VAL A 340 26.64 -11.47 10.34
N ARG A 341 25.98 -11.35 9.18
CA ARG A 341 25.16 -10.20 8.81
C ARG A 341 23.77 -10.69 8.46
N LEU A 342 22.76 -10.22 9.20
CA LEU A 342 21.35 -10.48 8.92
C LEU A 342 20.77 -9.25 8.20
N MET A 343 20.64 -9.32 6.88
CA MET A 343 20.01 -8.26 6.09
C MET A 343 18.49 -8.47 6.05
N SER A 344 17.73 -7.39 6.20
CA SER A 344 16.26 -7.40 6.16
C SER A 344 15.72 -6.16 5.47
N THR A 345 14.59 -6.29 4.78
CA THR A 345 13.94 -5.19 4.04
C THR A 345 13.97 -3.87 4.80
N ILE A 346 14.52 -2.82 4.17
CA ILE A 346 14.66 -1.50 4.80
C ILE A 346 13.33 -0.97 5.38
N ALA A 347 13.42 -0.40 6.58
CA ALA A 347 12.31 0.25 7.29
C ALA A 347 11.09 -0.65 7.54
N GLU A 348 11.25 -1.96 7.52
CA GLU A 348 10.21 -2.94 7.84
C GLU A 348 10.65 -3.81 9.03
N PRO A 349 9.75 -4.08 9.99
CA PRO A 349 10.10 -4.87 11.17
C PRO A 349 10.43 -6.32 10.80
N VAL A 350 11.20 -6.97 11.66
CA VAL A 350 11.56 -8.38 11.51
C VAL A 350 10.88 -9.22 12.58
N ARG A 351 10.78 -10.54 12.32
CA ARG A 351 10.27 -11.45 13.33
C ARG A 351 11.15 -11.37 14.59
N PRO A 352 10.59 -11.12 15.78
CA PRO A 352 11.37 -10.96 17.00
C PRO A 352 12.21 -12.21 17.26
N PHE A 353 13.45 -11.98 17.68
CA PHE A 353 14.39 -13.07 17.94
C PHE A 353 15.29 -12.86 19.14
N ARG A 354 15.84 -13.98 19.62
CA ARG A 354 16.89 -14.09 20.63
C ARG A 354 18.16 -14.63 20.00
N LEU A 355 19.27 -14.37 20.66
CA LEU A 355 20.57 -14.89 20.26
C LEU A 355 21.03 -16.00 21.18
N THR A 356 21.93 -16.84 20.67
CA THR A 356 22.35 -18.07 21.34
C THR A 356 23.78 -17.96 21.88
N ALA A 357 24.20 -19.02 22.59
CA ALA A 357 25.47 -19.07 23.32
C ALA A 357 26.74 -18.81 22.49
N CYS A 358 26.68 -18.91 21.15
CA CYS A 358 27.83 -18.72 20.27
C CYS A 358 28.18 -17.26 20.01
N VAL A 359 27.27 -16.32 20.30
CA VAL A 359 27.49 -14.90 20.01
C VAL A 359 28.55 -14.30 20.92
N ARG A 360 29.47 -13.55 20.31
CA ARG A 360 30.69 -13.00 20.91
C ARG A 360 30.70 -11.48 20.98
N ARG A 361 30.15 -10.80 19.98
CA ARG A 361 30.15 -9.33 19.90
C ARG A 361 29.04 -8.83 18.99
N PHE A 362 28.48 -7.65 19.28
CA PHE A 362 27.58 -6.93 18.37
C PHE A 362 28.28 -5.73 17.75
N TYR A 363 27.93 -5.42 16.50
CA TYR A 363 28.50 -4.29 15.76
C TYR A 363 27.47 -3.23 15.36
N SER A 364 26.18 -3.56 15.33
CA SER A 364 25.11 -2.65 14.90
C SER A 364 23.94 -2.60 15.90
N ALA A 365 23.03 -1.65 15.68
CA ALA A 365 21.74 -1.59 16.37
C ALA A 365 20.85 -2.77 15.95
N LEU A 366 19.94 -3.18 16.82
CA LEU A 366 18.86 -4.09 16.49
C LEU A 366 17.89 -3.47 15.48
N PRO A 367 17.31 -4.28 14.57
CA PRO A 367 16.22 -3.85 13.71
C PRO A 367 14.91 -3.70 14.50
N ASP A 368 13.94 -3.01 13.91
CA ASP A 368 12.56 -2.96 14.42
C ASP A 368 11.96 -4.38 14.48
N PHE A 369 11.14 -4.65 15.49
CA PHE A 369 10.51 -5.96 15.70
C PHE A 369 8.99 -5.90 15.52
N TYR A 370 8.40 -6.95 14.96
CA TYR A 370 6.94 -7.12 15.03
C TYR A 370 6.49 -7.28 16.49
N PRO A 371 5.27 -6.87 16.85
CA PRO A 371 4.70 -7.23 18.15
C PRO A 371 4.54 -8.77 18.20
N ARG A 372 4.89 -9.36 19.35
CA ARG A 372 4.77 -10.82 19.54
C ARG A 372 3.33 -11.26 19.80
N ASP A 373 2.67 -10.51 20.67
CA ASP A 373 1.25 -10.58 21.03
C ASP A 373 0.91 -9.35 21.90
N ALA A 374 -0.36 -9.17 22.26
CA ALA A 374 -0.82 -8.03 23.06
C ALA A 374 -0.24 -8.00 24.50
N ALA A 375 0.13 -9.15 25.08
CA ALA A 375 0.63 -9.26 26.46
C ALA A 375 2.15 -9.13 26.56
N ASN A 376 2.87 -9.49 25.50
CA ASN A 376 4.31 -9.66 25.44
C ASN A 376 4.97 -8.69 24.44
N CYS A 377 4.24 -7.66 23.98
CA CYS A 377 4.80 -6.60 23.17
C CYS A 377 5.95 -5.91 23.92
N GLY A 378 7.17 -5.96 23.35
CA GLY A 378 8.34 -5.31 23.95
C GLY A 378 9.02 -6.07 25.09
N ASP A 379 8.70 -7.34 25.35
CA ASP A 379 9.41 -8.11 26.39
C ASP A 379 10.70 -8.78 25.86
N PHE A 380 11.83 -8.35 26.43
CA PHE A 380 13.20 -8.79 26.14
C PHE A 380 13.75 -9.72 27.22
N THR A 381 12.89 -10.38 27.99
CA THR A 381 13.31 -11.26 29.09
C THR A 381 14.24 -12.36 28.56
N GLY A 382 15.48 -12.37 29.05
CA GLY A 382 16.50 -13.32 28.61
C GLY A 382 16.82 -13.26 27.11
N TRP A 383 16.81 -12.08 26.50
CA TRP A 383 17.06 -11.89 25.07
C TRP A 383 18.41 -12.44 24.58
N ALA A 384 19.48 -12.17 25.32
CA ALA A 384 20.85 -12.67 25.10
C ALA A 384 21.37 -13.42 26.34
N ALA A 385 20.46 -14.00 27.13
CA ALA A 385 20.85 -14.81 28.28
C ALA A 385 21.72 -16.00 27.84
N ASP A 386 22.68 -16.38 28.67
CA ASP A 386 23.65 -17.45 28.42
C ASP A 386 24.48 -17.28 27.13
N CYS A 387 24.61 -16.06 26.59
CA CYS A 387 25.62 -15.73 25.57
C CYS A 387 27.04 -15.77 26.18
N ARG A 388 27.53 -16.98 26.47
CA ARG A 388 28.76 -17.22 27.25
C ARG A 388 30.04 -16.77 26.54
N GLU A 389 29.99 -16.61 25.23
CA GLU A 389 31.09 -16.09 24.43
C GLU A 389 31.06 -14.56 24.31
N LEU A 390 30.00 -13.88 24.74
CA LEU A 390 29.82 -12.43 24.61
C LEU A 390 30.84 -11.66 25.45
N ILE A 391 31.59 -10.74 24.82
CA ILE A 391 32.66 -9.96 25.48
C ILE A 391 32.29 -8.48 25.62
N SER A 392 31.57 -7.92 24.64
CA SER A 392 31.17 -6.51 24.65
C SER A 392 29.87 -6.28 23.87
N VAL A 393 29.19 -5.18 24.20
CA VAL A 393 27.99 -4.70 23.50
C VAL A 393 28.14 -3.22 23.11
N PRO A 394 27.64 -2.78 21.94
CA PRO A 394 27.72 -1.40 21.50
C PRO A 394 26.67 -0.53 22.20
N GLU A 395 26.98 0.76 22.37
CA GLU A 395 26.09 1.71 23.07
C GLU A 395 24.71 1.84 22.41
N HIS A 396 24.66 1.75 21.09
CA HIS A 396 23.47 1.97 20.29
C HIS A 396 22.63 0.70 20.05
N LEU A 397 22.94 -0.42 20.71
CA LEU A 397 22.32 -1.73 20.44
C LEU A 397 20.78 -1.68 20.44
N PHE A 398 20.19 -1.02 21.42
CA PHE A 398 18.73 -0.93 21.59
C PHE A 398 18.15 0.41 21.13
N ARG A 399 18.96 1.34 20.62
CA ARG A 399 18.54 2.74 20.41
C ARG A 399 17.33 2.87 19.48
N ALA A 400 17.26 2.06 18.43
CA ALA A 400 16.17 2.10 17.45
C ALA A 400 14.82 1.67 18.06
N ILE A 401 14.85 0.71 18.99
CA ILE A 401 13.67 0.06 19.57
C ILE A 401 13.40 0.45 21.03
N ALA A 402 14.14 1.44 21.56
CA ALA A 402 14.14 1.75 22.99
C ALA A 402 12.75 2.12 23.53
N GLY A 403 11.92 2.78 22.71
CA GLY A 403 10.54 3.15 23.07
C GLY A 403 9.56 1.97 23.14
N ASP A 404 9.92 0.84 22.52
CA ASP A 404 9.07 -0.34 22.45
C ASP A 404 9.36 -1.35 23.55
N ILE A 405 10.53 -1.27 24.20
CA ILE A 405 10.92 -2.20 25.28
C ILE A 405 10.06 -1.96 26.52
N ARG A 406 9.40 -3.01 27.01
CA ARG A 406 8.52 -3.02 28.19
C ARG A 406 9.08 -3.84 29.35
N VAL A 407 9.86 -4.87 29.06
CA VAL A 407 10.55 -5.70 30.06
C VAL A 407 11.95 -5.99 29.56
N PHE A 408 12.96 -5.85 30.43
CA PHE A 408 14.37 -6.07 30.13
C PHE A 408 15.04 -6.99 31.17
N ASP A 409 14.24 -7.79 31.84
CA ASP A 409 14.70 -8.70 32.90
C ASP A 409 15.66 -9.74 32.33
N GLU A 410 16.74 -10.01 33.04
CA GLU A 410 17.70 -11.08 32.69
C GLU A 410 18.28 -11.01 31.26
N ALA A 411 18.19 -9.86 30.57
CA ALA A 411 18.50 -9.75 29.14
C ALA A 411 19.91 -10.23 28.77
N PHE A 412 20.90 -10.05 29.65
CA PHE A 412 22.28 -10.55 29.51
C PHE A 412 22.67 -11.50 30.65
N ALA A 413 21.71 -12.08 31.36
CA ALA A 413 22.01 -12.97 32.48
C ALA A 413 22.89 -14.15 32.02
N GLY A 414 23.93 -14.49 32.78
CA GLY A 414 24.84 -15.59 32.44
C GLY A 414 25.84 -15.30 31.32
N CYS A 415 25.98 -14.06 30.85
CA CYS A 415 27.06 -13.65 29.94
C CYS A 415 28.40 -13.60 30.69
N ILE A 416 28.95 -14.77 31.03
CA ILE A 416 30.10 -14.92 31.94
C ILE A 416 31.40 -14.30 31.44
N ARG A 417 31.52 -13.99 30.14
CA ARG A 417 32.68 -13.35 29.52
C ARG A 417 32.48 -11.87 29.20
N LEU A 418 31.30 -11.32 29.48
CA LEU A 418 31.03 -9.91 29.20
C LEU A 418 31.92 -9.06 30.11
N GLU A 419 32.86 -8.33 29.52
CA GLU A 419 33.86 -7.52 30.23
C GLU A 419 33.39 -6.07 30.37
N GLU A 420 32.77 -5.54 29.31
CA GLU A 420 32.35 -4.16 29.22
C GLU A 420 30.91 -4.03 28.69
N ALA A 421 30.15 -3.15 29.33
CA ALA A 421 28.87 -2.68 28.83
C ALA A 421 28.84 -1.14 28.89
N PRO A 422 28.32 -0.47 27.84
CA PRO A 422 28.41 0.98 27.68
C PRO A 422 27.43 1.72 28.58
N ASP A 423 27.82 2.90 29.05
CA ASP A 423 27.10 3.65 30.09
C ASP A 423 25.68 4.07 29.68
N ARG A 424 25.40 4.21 28.38
CA ARG A 424 24.11 4.62 27.82
C ARG A 424 23.33 3.48 27.16
N LEU A 425 23.64 2.22 27.50
CA LEU A 425 22.99 1.05 26.88
C LEU A 425 21.46 1.08 26.95
N LEU A 426 20.89 1.62 28.03
CA LEU A 426 19.44 1.70 28.27
C LEU A 426 18.88 3.12 28.04
N GLU A 427 19.60 3.97 27.32
CA GLU A 427 19.15 5.31 26.93
C GLU A 427 17.88 5.22 26.06
N GLY A 428 16.86 6.00 26.40
CA GLY A 428 15.58 6.02 25.69
C GLY A 428 14.55 4.98 26.16
N ILE A 429 14.97 3.93 26.88
CA ILE A 429 14.03 2.96 27.46
C ILE A 429 13.24 3.63 28.58
N ALA A 430 11.91 3.44 28.64
CA ALA A 430 11.07 4.11 29.63
C ALA A 430 11.50 3.78 31.09
N PRO A 431 11.53 4.75 32.03
CA PRO A 431 12.10 4.57 33.39
C PRO A 431 11.47 3.45 34.23
N ASP A 432 10.20 3.15 34.00
CA ASP A 432 9.36 2.17 34.69
C ASP A 432 9.52 0.73 34.18
N VAL A 433 10.23 0.53 33.06
CA VAL A 433 10.59 -0.78 32.53
C VAL A 433 11.39 -1.57 33.57
N SER A 434 10.96 -2.80 33.85
CA SER A 434 11.70 -3.72 34.72
C SER A 434 13.01 -4.12 34.06
N VAL A 435 14.10 -4.04 34.83
CA VAL A 435 15.47 -4.41 34.42
C VAL A 435 16.07 -5.44 35.41
N THR A 436 15.22 -6.20 36.09
CA THR A 436 15.63 -7.07 37.19
C THR A 436 16.61 -8.13 36.69
N GLY A 437 17.81 -8.17 37.30
CA GLY A 437 18.81 -9.18 36.99
C GLY A 437 19.38 -9.11 35.56
N ALA A 438 19.25 -7.99 34.85
CA ALA A 438 19.69 -7.88 33.44
C ALA A 438 21.16 -8.31 33.23
N PHE A 439 22.02 -8.11 34.23
CA PHE A 439 23.43 -8.53 34.23
C PHE A 439 23.76 -9.60 35.29
N ALA A 440 22.77 -10.38 35.72
CA ALA A 440 22.99 -11.43 36.70
C ALA A 440 24.06 -12.42 36.20
N PHE A 441 25.00 -12.80 37.07
CA PHE A 441 26.08 -13.75 36.77
C PHE A 441 27.03 -13.32 35.63
N CYS A 442 27.09 -12.05 35.28
CA CYS A 442 28.12 -11.50 34.38
C CYS A 442 29.47 -11.38 35.10
N LYS A 443 30.10 -12.52 35.40
CA LYS A 443 31.24 -12.64 36.32
C LYS A 443 32.50 -11.85 35.93
N ARG A 444 32.62 -11.41 34.67
CA ARG A 444 33.76 -10.63 34.17
C ARG A 444 33.44 -9.15 33.95
N LEU A 445 32.18 -8.75 34.18
CA LEU A 445 31.76 -7.38 33.95
C LEU A 445 32.40 -6.49 35.02
N MET A 446 33.26 -5.58 34.59
CA MET A 446 34.08 -4.76 35.49
C MET A 446 33.28 -3.72 36.27
N ARG A 447 32.17 -3.24 35.67
CA ARG A 447 31.25 -2.28 36.28
C ARG A 447 29.89 -2.37 35.60
N LEU A 448 28.84 -2.02 36.33
CA LEU A 448 27.52 -1.86 35.74
C LEU A 448 27.45 -0.60 34.85
N PRO A 449 26.74 -0.65 33.70
CA PRO A 449 26.39 0.53 32.94
C PRO A 449 25.68 1.59 33.80
N ARG A 450 26.06 2.86 33.66
CA ARG A 450 25.39 3.96 34.37
C ARG A 450 23.86 3.94 34.19
N SER A 451 23.37 3.79 32.96
CA SER A 451 21.95 3.75 32.63
C SER A 451 21.18 2.59 33.28
N TYR A 452 21.87 1.52 33.68
CA TYR A 452 21.31 0.41 34.47
C TYR A 452 21.46 0.64 35.97
N ALA A 453 22.63 1.15 36.41
CA ALA A 453 22.93 1.42 37.80
C ALA A 453 21.97 2.43 38.45
N GLU A 454 21.45 3.38 37.66
CA GLU A 454 20.47 4.39 38.08
C GLU A 454 19.02 3.86 38.16
N ARG A 455 18.73 2.66 37.63
CA ARG A 455 17.39 2.06 37.65
C ARG A 455 17.04 1.43 38.99
N SER A 456 15.74 1.47 39.30
CA SER A 456 15.16 0.62 40.37
C SER A 456 15.26 -0.85 39.97
N ARG A 457 15.90 -1.67 40.81
CA ARG A 457 16.15 -3.10 40.53
C ARG A 457 16.50 -3.87 41.80
N ASN A 458 16.44 -5.20 41.73
CA ASN A 458 16.91 -6.06 42.80
C ASN A 458 18.45 -6.20 42.80
N LYS A 459 19.12 -5.38 43.63
CA LYS A 459 20.59 -5.37 43.76
C LYS A 459 21.19 -6.70 44.23
N ARG A 460 20.42 -7.62 44.82
CA ARG A 460 20.92 -8.96 45.21
C ARG A 460 21.27 -9.81 43.99
N LEU A 461 20.70 -9.49 42.83
CA LEU A 461 20.95 -10.19 41.57
C LEU A 461 22.10 -9.56 40.77
N ASP A 462 22.66 -8.42 41.22
CA ASP A 462 23.82 -7.79 40.61
C ASP A 462 25.10 -8.59 40.93
N ALA A 463 25.26 -9.75 40.28
CA ALA A 463 26.44 -10.61 40.41
C ALA A 463 27.43 -10.37 39.26
N TRP A 464 28.04 -9.19 39.25
CA TRP A 464 29.16 -8.79 38.38
C TRP A 464 30.48 -8.85 39.17
N ALA A 465 31.63 -8.71 38.52
CA ALA A 465 32.92 -8.92 39.17
C ALA A 465 33.07 -7.99 40.39
N SER A 466 33.00 -8.54 41.61
CA SER A 466 33.38 -7.78 42.81
C SER A 466 34.85 -7.40 42.65
N PRO A 467 35.26 -6.14 42.86
CA PRO A 467 36.65 -5.91 43.21
C PRO A 467 36.90 -6.76 44.46
N LEU A 468 37.95 -7.58 44.41
CA LEU A 468 38.43 -8.34 45.56
C LEU A 468 38.79 -7.35 46.67
N SER A 469 37.83 -7.01 47.54
CA SER A 469 38.13 -6.43 48.84
C SER A 469 38.39 -7.59 49.79
N GLU A 470 39.67 -7.88 49.95
CA GLU A 470 40.32 -8.41 51.16
C GLU A 470 39.63 -9.62 51.82
N ARG A 471 40.11 -10.82 51.44
CA ARG A 471 40.21 -11.89 52.43
C ARG A 471 41.14 -11.40 53.52
N SER A 472 40.60 -11.02 54.68
CA SER A 472 41.36 -10.93 55.91
C SER A 472 41.75 -12.34 56.33
N ASP A 473 42.92 -12.79 55.89
CA ASP A 473 43.64 -13.90 56.51
C ASP A 473 44.16 -13.46 57.89
N THR A 474 43.28 -13.37 58.87
CA THR A 474 43.66 -13.38 60.29
C THR A 474 42.50 -13.95 61.10
N GLU A 475 42.55 -15.26 61.34
CA GLU A 475 42.25 -15.83 62.65
C GLU A 475 42.86 -17.23 62.69
N GLY A 476 44.15 -17.26 63.04
CA GLY A 476 44.78 -18.43 63.61
C GLY A 476 44.36 -18.59 65.07
N GLU A 477 44.09 -19.84 65.44
CA GLU A 477 44.33 -20.47 66.73
C GLU A 477 44.61 -19.54 67.94
N THR A 478 43.74 -19.56 68.95
CA THR A 478 44.11 -20.07 70.29
C THR A 478 42.89 -20.14 71.24
N LEU A 479 42.72 -21.35 71.81
CA LEU A 479 42.00 -21.78 73.03
C LEU A 479 40.50 -21.56 73.17
#